data_AF-A0A7J3IYD9-F1
#
_entry.id   AF-A0A7J3IYD9-F1
#
_cell.length_a   1.000
_cell.length_b   1.000
_cell.length_c   1.000
_cell.angle_alpha   90.00
_cell.angle_beta   90.00
_cell.angle_gamma   90.00
#
_symmetry.space_group_name_H-M   'P 1'
#
loop_
_entity.id
_entity.type
_entity.pdbx_description
1 polymer ?
#
loop_
_entity_poly.entity_id
_entity_poly.type
_entity_poly.pdbx_seq_one_letter_code
_entity_poly.pdbx_strand_id
1 'polypeptide(L)'
;MSDILHHRPPRLAGLCLDNEGYTSISDLLRVIKTWKYGGLILAIVRLDPKGRFEVTGDKIRAVYGHSYTTTPHYPLASKPGILYHGTQLDKLSYICVTA
;
A
#
# COMPACT_ATOMS: atom_id res chain seq x y z
N MET A 1 3.17 -8.73 3.79
CA MET A 1 3.42 -7.27 3.61
C MET A 1 2.17 -6.53 3.21
N SER A 2 1.42 -6.94 2.17
CA SER A 2 0.19 -6.24 1.75
C SER A 2 -0.80 -6.03 2.89
N ASP A 3 -1.12 -7.08 3.64
CA ASP A 3 -2.05 -6.98 4.77
C ASP A 3 -1.57 -6.00 5.85
N ILE A 4 -0.28 -6.07 6.18
CA ILE A 4 0.38 -5.22 7.19
C ILE A 4 0.32 -3.74 6.81
N LEU A 5 0.68 -3.42 5.56
CA LEU A 5 0.81 -2.04 5.09
C LEU A 5 -0.52 -1.45 4.61
N HIS A 6 -1.50 -2.27 4.20
CA HIS A 6 -2.82 -1.77 3.75
C HIS A 6 -3.84 -1.65 4.87
N HIS A 7 -3.84 -2.57 5.84
CA HIS A 7 -4.98 -2.71 6.75
C HIS A 7 -4.74 -2.23 8.17
N ARG A 8 -3.53 -1.71 8.46
CA ARG A 8 -3.07 -1.26 9.78
C ARG A 8 -3.72 -2.09 10.91
N PRO A 9 -3.46 -3.41 10.98
CA PRO A 9 -4.09 -4.24 11.99
C PRO A 9 -3.72 -3.67 13.36
N PRO A 10 -4.69 -3.37 14.24
CA PRO A 10 -4.43 -2.93 15.61
C PRO A 10 -3.54 -3.89 16.43
N ARG A 11 -3.29 -5.10 15.89
CA ARG A 11 -2.59 -6.21 16.51
C ARG A 11 -1.11 -6.32 16.15
N LEU A 12 -0.59 -5.56 15.17
CA LEU A 12 0.84 -5.60 14.82
C LEU A 12 1.67 -4.73 15.77
N ALA A 13 1.68 -5.09 17.05
CA ALA A 13 2.66 -4.77 18.10
C ALA A 13 3.52 -3.49 17.93
N GLY A 14 2.92 -2.34 17.62
CA GLY A 14 3.63 -1.06 17.54
C GLY A 14 4.23 -0.68 16.18
N LEU A 15 3.76 -1.24 15.05
CA LEU A 15 4.11 -0.68 13.74
C LEU A 15 3.44 0.68 13.55
N CYS A 16 4.23 1.74 13.67
CA CYS A 16 3.78 3.10 13.39
C CYS A 16 4.03 3.44 11.92
N LEU A 17 2.95 3.80 11.24
CA LEU A 17 3.01 4.39 9.89
C LEU A 17 2.78 5.89 10.04
N ASP A 18 3.56 6.68 9.30
CA ASP A 18 3.32 8.12 9.20
C ASP A 18 2.10 8.43 8.30
N ASN A 19 1.80 9.72 8.13
CA ASN A 19 0.64 10.16 7.36
C ASN A 19 0.71 9.75 5.89
N GLU A 20 1.91 9.52 5.35
CA GLU A 20 2.12 9.04 3.98
C GLU A 20 2.13 7.51 3.88
N GLY A 21 1.98 6.81 5.01
CA GLY A 21 1.96 5.35 5.07
C GLY A 21 3.35 4.71 5.14
N TYR A 22 4.41 5.47 5.42
CA TYR A 22 5.75 4.92 5.59
C TYR A 22 5.99 4.37 6.99
N THR A 23 6.78 3.30 7.04
CA THR A 23 7.41 2.79 8.26
C THR A 23 8.86 2.38 7.96
N SER A 24 9.71 2.22 8.98
CA SER A 24 11.08 1.75 8.73
C SER A 24 11.08 0.27 8.33
N ILE A 25 11.98 -0.12 7.44
CA ILE A 25 12.17 -1.54 7.06
C ILE A 25 12.53 -2.36 8.31
N SER A 26 13.30 -1.78 9.23
CA SER A 26 13.67 -2.40 10.52
C SER A 26 12.46 -2.70 11.39
N ASP A 27 11.51 -1.76 11.52
CA ASP A 27 10.28 -1.99 12.30
C ASP A 27 9.37 -3.01 11.62
N LEU A 28 9.28 -2.96 10.29
CA LEU A 28 8.54 -3.97 9.53
C LEU A 28 9.13 -5.38 9.74
N LEU A 29 10.46 -5.54 9.67
CA LEU A 29 11.15 -6.81 9.90
C LEU A 29 10.95 -7.33 11.34
N ARG A 30 10.95 -6.42 12.32
CA ARG A 30 10.67 -6.75 13.73
C ARG A 30 9.28 -7.36 13.89
N VAL A 31 8.29 -6.76 13.23
CA VAL A 31 6.89 -7.19 13.27
C VAL A 31 6.67 -8.51 12.54
N ILE A 32 7.34 -8.72 11.41
CA ILE A 32 7.32 -9.99 10.67
C ILE A 32 8.16 -11.08 11.38
N LYS A 33 8.86 -10.72 12.48
CA LYS A 33 9.69 -11.59 13.32
C LYS A 33 10.73 -12.41 12.53
N THR A 34 11.14 -11.93 11.36
CA THR A 34 12.04 -12.67 10.48
C THR A 34 13.05 -11.77 9.79
N TRP A 35 14.20 -11.61 10.44
CA TRP A 35 15.35 -10.82 9.96
C TRP A 35 15.97 -11.37 8.67
N LYS A 36 15.77 -12.66 8.37
CA LYS A 36 16.26 -13.33 7.14
C LYS A 36 15.65 -12.76 5.86
N TYR A 37 14.61 -11.92 5.96
CA TYR A 37 13.91 -11.37 4.82
C TYR A 37 14.30 -9.94 4.45
N GLY A 38 15.32 -9.33 5.07
CA GLY A 38 15.73 -7.95 4.72
C GLY A 38 16.05 -7.78 3.23
N GLY A 39 16.90 -8.63 2.67
CA GLY A 39 17.17 -8.64 1.22
C GLY A 39 15.96 -9.04 0.37
N LEU A 40 15.05 -9.86 0.93
CA LEU A 40 13.84 -10.30 0.25
C LEU A 40 12.78 -9.19 0.16
N ILE A 41 12.72 -8.25 1.10
CA ILE A 41 11.83 -7.08 1.00
C ILE A 41 12.18 -6.26 -0.23
N LEU A 42 13.47 -5.93 -0.43
CA LEU A 42 13.92 -5.18 -1.60
C LEU A 42 13.65 -5.95 -2.90
N ALA A 43 13.85 -7.28 -2.90
CA ALA A 43 13.52 -8.11 -4.05
C ALA A 43 12.01 -8.09 -4.35
N ILE A 44 11.15 -8.19 -3.34
CA ILE A 44 9.69 -8.16 -3.51
C ILE A 44 9.23 -6.81 -4.07
N VAL A 45 9.77 -5.70 -3.56
CA VAL A 45 9.45 -4.36 -4.07
C VAL A 45 9.90 -4.21 -5.52
N ARG A 46 11.13 -4.64 -5.85
CA ARG A 46 11.68 -4.57 -7.21
C ARG A 46 10.96 -5.46 -8.22
N LEU A 47 10.46 -6.60 -7.77
CA LEU A 47 9.81 -7.60 -8.62
C LEU A 47 8.28 -7.51 -8.61
N ASP A 48 7.70 -6.49 -7.96
CA ASP A 48 6.25 -6.32 -7.95
C ASP A 48 5.78 -5.65 -9.25
N PRO A 49 5.15 -6.41 -10.18
CA PRO A 49 4.70 -5.85 -11.46
C PRO A 49 3.58 -4.81 -11.29
N LYS A 50 2.91 -4.79 -10.13
CA LYS A 50 1.83 -3.84 -9.84
C LYS A 50 2.31 -2.59 -9.10
N GLY A 51 3.57 -2.54 -8.68
CA GLY A 51 4.12 -1.41 -7.92
C GLY A 51 3.34 -1.12 -6.64
N ARG A 52 2.91 -2.15 -5.90
CA ARG A 52 2.14 -1.99 -4.65
C ARG A 52 2.96 -1.34 -3.54
N PHE A 53 4.28 -1.47 -3.61
CA PHE A 53 5.19 -1.04 -2.57
C PHE A 53 6.25 -0.11 -3.13
N GLU A 54 6.69 0.80 -2.29
CA GLU A 54 7.76 1.76 -2.58
C GLU A 54 8.74 1.76 -1.41
N VAL A 55 10.03 1.86 -1.73
CA VAL A 55 11.12 2.02 -0.76
C VAL A 55 11.87 3.31 -1.04
N THR A 56 11.97 4.15 -0.02
CA THR A 56 12.71 5.42 -0.05
C THR A 56 13.67 5.45 1.12
N GLY A 57 14.97 5.35 0.84
CA GLY A 57 16.00 5.19 1.86
C GLY A 57 15.81 3.88 2.64
N ASP A 58 15.58 4.00 3.95
CA ASP A 58 15.33 2.89 4.88
C ASP A 58 13.83 2.67 5.19
N LYS A 59 12.94 3.39 4.50
CA LYS A 59 11.50 3.35 4.71
C LYS A 59 10.78 2.61 3.59
N ILE A 60 9.66 2.00 3.95
CA ILE A 60 8.76 1.28 3.03
C ILE A 60 7.31 1.69 3.29
N ARG A 61 6.52 1.79 2.22
CA ARG A 61 5.06 1.97 2.28
C ARG A 61 4.35 1.10 1.25
N ALA A 62 3.04 0.97 1.42
CA ALA A 62 2.17 0.66 0.31
C ALA A 62 1.82 1.93 -0.47
N VAL A 63 1.70 1.83 -1.79
CA VAL A 63 1.39 2.97 -2.68
C VAL A 63 -0.12 3.21 -2.78
N TYR A 64 -0.93 2.18 -2.57
CA TYR A 64 -2.38 2.29 -2.68
C TYR A 64 -3.07 1.24 -1.80
N GLY A 65 -4.40 1.31 -1.69
CA GLY A 65 -5.19 0.25 -1.05
C GLY A 65 -5.24 0.31 0.48
N HIS A 66 -4.87 1.44 1.10
CA HIS A 66 -5.03 1.64 2.54
C HIS A 66 -6.52 1.61 2.93
N SER A 67 -6.87 0.82 3.96
CA SER A 67 -8.20 0.84 4.59
C SER A 67 -8.28 1.76 5.82
N TYR A 68 -7.27 2.63 5.98
CA TYR A 68 -7.16 3.63 7.02
C TYR A 68 -6.75 4.97 6.39
N THR A 69 -7.02 6.06 7.10
CA THR A 69 -6.70 7.40 6.61
C THR A 69 -5.19 7.56 6.41
N THR A 70 -4.81 7.86 5.17
CA THR A 70 -3.47 8.22 4.74
C THR A 70 -3.58 9.38 3.76
N THR A 71 -2.57 10.23 3.71
CA THR A 71 -2.49 11.39 2.81
C THR A 71 -1.16 11.36 2.05
N PRO A 72 -0.88 10.32 1.25
CA PRO A 72 0.33 10.27 0.45
C PRO A 72 0.31 11.37 -0.62
N HIS A 73 1.44 12.05 -0.79
CA HIS A 73 1.60 13.00 -1.87
C HIS A 73 2.05 12.27 -3.14
N TYR A 74 1.26 12.38 -4.21
CA TYR A 74 1.60 11.86 -5.52
C TYR A 74 1.64 12.97 -6.56
N PRO A 75 2.61 12.94 -7.50
CA PRO A 75 2.55 13.83 -8.65
C PRO A 75 1.29 13.53 -9.46
N LEU A 76 0.60 14.58 -9.88
CA LEU A 76 -0.55 14.43 -10.77
C LEU A 76 -0.10 13.87 -12.12
N ALA A 77 -0.84 12.88 -12.63
CA ALA A 77 -0.67 12.42 -14.00
C ALA A 77 -1.13 13.54 -14.96
N SER A 78 -0.26 13.96 -15.87
CA SER A 78 -0.52 15.09 -16.76
C SER A 78 -1.62 14.82 -17.81
N LYS A 79 -1.76 13.57 -18.25
CA LYS A 79 -2.81 13.10 -19.19
C LYS A 79 -3.08 11.60 -19.01
N PRO A 80 -3.86 11.18 -18.00
CA PRO A 80 -4.35 9.81 -18.00
C PRO A 80 -5.27 9.62 -19.21
N GLY A 81 -5.07 8.55 -19.97
CA GLY A 81 -6.05 8.12 -20.98
C GLY A 81 -7.34 7.63 -20.31
N ILE A 82 -8.15 6.85 -21.03
CA ILE A 82 -9.31 6.18 -20.43
C ILE A 82 -8.80 5.16 -19.39
N LEU A 83 -9.30 5.28 -18.15
CA LEU A 83 -9.06 4.32 -17.08
C LEU A 83 -10.32 3.47 -16.84
N TYR A 84 -10.12 2.28 -16.29
CA TYR A 84 -11.18 1.33 -16.03
C TYR A 84 -11.29 1.02 -14.53
N HIS A 85 -12.52 0.80 -14.08
CA HIS A 85 -12.80 0.32 -12.73
C HIS A 85 -13.65 -0.95 -12.82
N GLY A 86 -13.05 -2.10 -12.47
CA GLY A 86 -13.77 -3.37 -12.42
C GLY A 86 -14.64 -3.45 -11.17
N THR A 87 -15.89 -3.90 -11.31
CA THR A 87 -16.83 -4.08 -10.20
C THR A 87 -17.73 -5.30 -10.44
N GLN A 88 -18.45 -5.72 -9.41
CA GLN A 88 -19.46 -6.79 -9.52
C GLN A 88 -20.75 -6.24 -10.13
N LEU A 89 -21.47 -7.07 -10.89
CA LEU A 89 -22.67 -6.66 -11.64
C LEU A 89 -23.77 -6.09 -10.72
N ASP A 90 -23.93 -6.66 -9.53
CA ASP A 90 -24.89 -6.22 -8.52
C ASP A 90 -24.56 -4.84 -7.93
N LYS A 91 -23.34 -4.33 -8.12
CA LYS A 91 -22.94 -2.99 -7.70
C LYS A 91 -23.26 -1.91 -8.72
N LEU A 92 -23.67 -2.27 -9.94
CA LEU A 92 -23.97 -1.27 -10.99
C LEU A 92 -25.09 -0.31 -10.58
N SER A 93 -26.13 -0.77 -9.90
CA SER A 93 -27.24 0.09 -9.45
C SER A 93 -26.81 1.17 -8.44
N TYR A 94 -25.76 0.89 -7.64
CA TYR A 94 -25.21 1.84 -6.68
C TYR A 94 -24.22 2.83 -7.31
N ILE A 95 -23.60 2.46 -8.43
CA ILE A 95 -22.59 3.27 -9.13
C ILE A 95 -23.25 4.15 -10.20
N CYS A 96 -24.15 3.57 -10.99
CA CYS A 96 -24.89 4.24 -12.05
C CYS A 96 -26.18 4.87 -11.50
N VAL A 97 -26.05 5.69 -10.46
CA VAL A 97 -27.19 6.50 -10.00
C VAL A 97 -27.45 7.54 -11.09
N THR A 98 -28.50 7.33 -11.88
CA THR A 98 -29.03 8.34 -12.79
C THR A 98 -29.38 9.58 -11.99
N ALA A 99 -28.77 10.71 -12.34
CA ALA A 99 -29.18 12.03 -11.88
C ALA A 99 -30.61 12.36 -12.34
#